data_AF-A0A933UY74-F1
#
_entry.id   AF-A0A933UY74-F1
#
_cell.length_a   1.000
_cell.length_b   1.000
_cell.length_c   1.000
_cell.angle_alpha   90.00
_cell.angle_beta   90.00
_cell.angle_gamma   90.00
#
_symmetry.space_group_name_H-M   'P 1'
#
loop_
_entity.id
_entity.type
_entity.pdbx_description
1 polymer ?
#
loop_
_entity_poly.entity_id
_entity_poly.type
_entity_poly.pdbx_seq_one_letter_code
_entity_poly.pdbx_strand_id
1 'polypeptide(L)'
;MATITLSPLISDLRGRIGSIVFCKWKGVHYVRRYAPHNPSNTLLQAAQRAVFRDAITAWQGLSDDARRRWSQKAAHLAMSGYNLFISRVMTGTVDNEYADECTPSQDSFASGSYLLRFSSALRPLTPAGRFGHPLYHYPITRTTA
;
A
#
# COMPACT_ATOMS: atom_id res chain seq x y z
N MET A 1 -24.07 -7.63 -2.78
CA MET A 1 -24.71 -6.46 -2.14
C MET A 1 -26.20 -6.57 -2.39
N ALA A 2 -27.05 -6.43 -1.37
CA ALA A 2 -28.49 -6.62 -1.54
C ALA A 2 -29.15 -5.30 -1.96
N THR A 3 -30.01 -5.35 -2.97
CA THR A 3 -30.78 -4.20 -3.49
C THR A 3 -32.14 -4.16 -2.82
N ILE A 4 -32.71 -2.96 -2.64
CA ILE A 4 -34.04 -2.75 -2.07
C ILE A 4 -34.91 -2.06 -3.11
N THR A 5 -36.12 -2.57 -3.30
CA THR A 5 -37.17 -1.89 -4.07
C THR A 5 -38.10 -1.21 -3.07
N LEU A 6 -38.21 0.11 -3.14
CA LEU A 6 -39.10 0.88 -2.28
C LEU A 6 -40.48 1.02 -2.95
N SER A 7 -41.53 1.02 -2.14
CA SER A 7 -42.87 1.38 -2.61
C SER A 7 -42.94 2.86 -2.98
N PRO A 8 -43.82 3.28 -3.91
CA PRO A 8 -43.92 4.68 -4.35
C PRO A 8 -44.22 5.71 -3.25
N LEU A 9 -44.76 5.25 -2.11
CA LEU A 9 -45.04 6.08 -0.94
C LEU A 9 -43.79 6.46 -0.14
N ILE A 10 -42.70 5.69 -0.28
CA ILE A 10 -41.45 5.89 0.47
C ILE A 10 -40.38 6.36 -0.52
N SER A 11 -39.98 7.62 -0.42
CA SER A 11 -39.10 8.28 -1.38
C SER A 11 -37.60 8.05 -1.12
N ASP A 12 -37.19 7.82 0.13
CA ASP A 12 -35.78 7.56 0.48
C ASP A 12 -35.67 6.71 1.76
N LEU A 13 -34.61 5.91 1.84
CA LEU A 13 -34.26 5.10 3.00
C LEU A 13 -32.74 5.17 3.20
N ARG A 14 -32.32 5.84 4.28
CA ARG A 14 -30.91 6.06 4.63
C ARG A 14 -30.67 5.84 6.11
N GLY A 15 -29.41 5.64 6.45
CA GLY A 15 -28.95 5.55 7.83
C GLY A 15 -28.56 4.12 8.22
N ARG A 16 -28.44 3.88 9.51
CA ARG A 16 -27.91 2.64 10.07
C ARG A 16 -28.89 2.08 11.10
N ILE A 17 -29.18 0.80 10.98
CA ILE A 17 -29.93 0.03 11.97
C ILE A 17 -29.06 -1.16 12.38
N GLY A 18 -28.62 -1.20 13.64
CA GLY A 18 -27.74 -2.25 14.14
C GLY A 18 -26.44 -2.35 13.34
N SER A 19 -26.21 -3.49 12.69
CA SER A 19 -25.06 -3.75 11.80
C SER A 19 -25.37 -3.56 10.32
N ILE A 20 -26.50 -2.95 9.98
CA ILE A 20 -26.96 -2.77 8.60
C ILE A 20 -26.99 -1.28 8.26
N VAL A 21 -26.48 -0.92 7.08
CA VAL A 21 -26.49 0.46 6.56
C VAL A 21 -27.28 0.50 5.26
N PHE A 22 -28.24 1.42 5.21
CA PHE A 22 -29.04 1.74 4.03
C PHE A 22 -28.37 2.89 3.28
N CYS A 23 -28.05 2.62 2.02
CA CYS A 23 -27.36 3.56 1.14
C CYS A 23 -28.11 3.70 -0.19
N LYS A 24 -27.86 4.82 -0.86
CA LYS A 24 -28.39 5.11 -2.20
C LYS A 24 -27.24 5.46 -3.12
N TRP A 25 -27.16 4.82 -4.28
CA TRP A 25 -26.19 5.12 -5.31
C TRP A 25 -26.88 5.17 -6.67
N LYS A 26 -26.73 6.30 -7.38
CA LYS A 26 -27.35 6.53 -8.70
C LYS A 26 -28.84 6.14 -8.76
N GLY A 27 -29.59 6.50 -7.73
CA GLY A 27 -31.03 6.20 -7.63
C GLY A 27 -31.38 4.79 -7.10
N VAL A 28 -30.41 3.89 -6.99
CA VAL A 28 -30.62 2.52 -6.51
C VAL A 28 -30.37 2.45 -5.01
N HIS A 29 -31.36 1.94 -4.26
CA HIS A 29 -31.23 1.68 -2.83
C HIS A 29 -30.59 0.31 -2.61
N TYR A 30 -29.62 0.26 -1.70
CA TYR A 30 -28.95 -0.97 -1.36
C TYR A 30 -28.58 -1.03 0.11
N VAL A 31 -28.42 -2.26 0.58
CA VAL A 31 -28.05 -2.59 1.93
C VAL A 31 -26.63 -3.13 1.95
N ARG A 32 -25.83 -2.63 2.89
CA ARG A 32 -24.52 -3.19 3.21
C ARG A 32 -24.41 -3.46 4.71
N ARG A 33 -23.58 -4.46 5.06
CA ARG A 33 -23.17 -4.63 6.44
C ARG A 33 -22.28 -3.46 6.85
N TYR A 34 -22.53 -2.92 8.03
CA TYR A 34 -21.64 -1.94 8.63
C TYR A 34 -20.28 -2.60 8.88
N ALA A 35 -19.24 -2.05 8.25
CA ALA A 35 -17.87 -2.33 8.58
C ALA A 35 -17.36 -1.14 9.42
N PRO A 36 -16.88 -1.38 10.65
CA PRO A 36 -16.26 -0.32 11.43
C PRO A 36 -15.03 0.22 10.68
N HIS A 37 -14.76 1.51 10.87
CA HIS A 37 -13.55 2.12 10.32
C HIS A 37 -12.33 1.43 10.91
N ASN A 38 -11.45 0.90 10.05
CA ASN A 38 -10.15 0.43 10.49
C ASN A 38 -9.31 1.65 10.91
N PRO A 39 -8.84 1.77 12.16
CA PRO A 39 -8.06 2.92 12.59
C PRO A 39 -6.84 3.10 11.66
N SER A 40 -6.76 4.28 11.06
CA SER A 40 -5.73 4.67 10.08
C SER A 40 -4.30 4.66 10.65
N ASN A 41 -4.15 4.49 11.96
CA ASN A 41 -2.89 4.67 12.69
C ASN A 41 -2.28 3.37 13.21
N THR A 42 -2.62 2.22 12.61
CA THR A 42 -1.90 0.99 12.93
C THR A 42 -0.42 1.15 12.55
N LEU A 43 0.51 0.65 13.37
CA LEU A 43 1.97 0.77 13.14
C LEU A 43 2.39 0.33 11.72
N LEU A 44 1.81 -0.76 11.22
CA LEU A 44 2.06 -1.25 9.86
C LEU A 44 1.62 -0.26 8.78
N GLN A 45 0.49 0.42 8.97
CA GLN A 45 0.02 1.44 8.02
C GLN A 45 0.90 2.68 8.05
N ALA A 46 1.38 3.08 9.23
CA ALA A 46 2.33 4.19 9.36
C ALA A 46 3.65 3.87 8.67
N ALA A 47 4.17 2.65 8.83
CA ALA A 47 5.39 2.19 8.17
C ALA A 47 5.25 2.17 6.64
N GLN A 48 4.15 1.60 6.12
CA GLN A 48 3.90 1.58 4.67
C GLN A 48 3.76 2.99 4.09
N ARG A 49 3.13 3.93 4.82
CA ARG A 49 3.10 5.33 4.40
C ARG A 49 4.47 6.00 4.43
N ALA A 50 5.35 5.63 5.36
CA ALA A 50 6.72 6.12 5.38
C ALA A 50 7.48 5.67 4.13
N VAL A 51 7.47 4.37 3.84
CA VAL A 51 8.11 3.82 2.62
C VAL A 51 7.56 4.48 1.36
N PHE A 52 6.25 4.69 1.27
CA PHE A 52 5.64 5.36 0.12
C PHE A 52 6.09 6.82 -0.03
N ARG A 53 6.21 7.57 1.07
CA ARG A 53 6.74 8.95 1.04
C ARG A 53 8.18 8.96 0.55
N ASP A 54 9.01 8.07 1.09
CA ASP A 54 10.42 7.98 0.72
C ASP A 54 10.57 7.60 -0.77
N ALA A 55 9.69 6.72 -1.28
CA ALA A 55 9.62 6.37 -2.69
C ALA A 55 9.28 7.58 -3.58
N ILE A 56 8.36 8.45 -3.16
CA ILE A 56 8.05 9.69 -3.90
C ILE A 56 9.27 10.61 -3.93
N THR A 57 9.93 10.81 -2.80
CA THR A 57 11.14 11.65 -2.72
C THR A 57 12.25 11.09 -3.61
N ALA A 58 12.46 9.78 -3.61
CA ALA A 58 13.40 9.11 -4.50
C ALA A 58 13.03 9.33 -5.98
N TRP A 59 11.75 9.21 -6.35
CA TRP A 59 11.30 9.47 -7.71
C TRP A 59 11.54 10.92 -8.17
N GLN A 60 11.29 11.89 -7.28
CA GLN A 60 11.53 13.31 -7.56
C GLN A 60 13.01 13.64 -7.73
N GLY A 61 13.90 12.90 -7.06
CA GLY A 61 15.35 13.02 -7.22
C GLY A 61 15.91 12.39 -8.50
N LEU A 62 15.11 11.64 -9.27
CA LEU A 62 15.57 11.01 -10.50
C LEU A 62 15.77 12.02 -11.63
N SER A 63 16.87 11.85 -12.37
CA SER A 63 17.12 12.55 -13.62
C SER A 63 16.00 12.30 -14.66
N ASP A 64 15.87 13.19 -15.63
CA ASP A 64 14.89 13.01 -16.70
C ASP A 64 15.17 11.73 -17.53
N ASP A 65 16.44 11.37 -17.72
CA ASP A 65 16.85 10.13 -18.40
C ASP A 65 16.40 8.89 -17.65
N ALA A 66 16.61 8.88 -16.32
CA ALA A 66 16.14 7.81 -15.48
C ALA A 66 14.61 7.63 -15.58
N ARG A 67 13.86 8.74 -15.51
CA ARG A 67 12.39 8.74 -15.64
C ARG A 67 11.95 8.23 -17.02
N ARG A 68 12.69 8.54 -18.09
CA ARG A 68 12.45 8.00 -19.45
C ARG A 68 12.66 6.49 -19.49
N ARG A 69 13.75 5.97 -18.92
CA ARG A 69 14.01 4.51 -18.83
C ARG A 69 12.89 3.79 -18.07
N TRP A 70 12.40 4.36 -16.98
CA TRP A 70 11.25 3.81 -16.25
C TRP A 70 9.97 3.82 -17.08
N SER A 71 9.74 4.88 -17.86
CA SER A 71 8.59 4.96 -18.77
C SER A 71 8.66 3.93 -19.89
N GLN A 72 9.86 3.68 -20.44
CA GLN A 72 10.09 2.60 -21.42
C GLN A 72 9.86 1.22 -20.79
N LYS A 73 10.40 0.98 -19.59
CA LYS A 73 10.16 -0.25 -18.82
C LYS A 73 8.67 -0.43 -18.49
N ALA A 74 7.88 0.63 -18.36
CA ALA A 74 6.45 0.53 -18.05
C ALA A 74 5.54 0.41 -19.28
N ALA A 75 6.06 0.70 -20.48
CA ALA A 75 5.29 0.73 -21.72
C ALA A 75 4.56 -0.60 -22.00
N HIS A 76 5.20 -1.74 -21.70
CA HIS A 76 4.61 -3.06 -21.91
C HIS A 76 3.61 -3.49 -20.83
N LEU A 77 3.46 -2.71 -19.75
CA LEU A 77 2.63 -3.03 -18.59
C LEU A 77 1.36 -2.17 -18.50
N ALA A 78 1.07 -1.36 -19.52
CA ALA A 78 -0.06 -0.43 -19.55
C ALA A 78 -0.14 0.48 -18.30
N MET A 79 1.01 0.89 -17.76
CA MET A 79 1.11 1.81 -16.61
C MET A 79 2.18 2.87 -16.84
N SER A 80 2.16 3.93 -16.04
CA SER A 80 3.20 4.96 -16.07
C SER A 80 4.51 4.47 -15.45
N GLY A 81 5.64 5.03 -15.89
CA GLY A 81 6.96 4.76 -15.28
C GLY A 81 6.98 5.03 -13.77
N TYR A 82 6.27 6.07 -13.34
CA TYR A 82 6.07 6.39 -11.92
C TYR A 82 5.39 5.25 -11.16
N ASN A 83 4.25 4.75 -11.66
CA ASN A 83 3.52 3.67 -11.00
C ASN A 83 4.36 2.39 -10.91
N LEU A 84 5.14 2.10 -11.96
CA LEU A 84 6.05 0.97 -11.98
C LEU A 84 7.17 1.13 -10.94
N PHE A 85 7.79 2.31 -10.87
CA PHE A 85 8.85 2.59 -9.91
C PHE A 85 8.35 2.44 -8.47
N ILE A 86 7.25 3.12 -8.14
CA ILE A 86 6.68 3.05 -6.79
C ILE A 86 6.29 1.61 -6.44
N SER A 87 5.70 0.86 -7.36
CA SER A 87 5.37 -0.56 -7.15
C SER A 87 6.61 -1.41 -6.81
N ARG A 88 7.72 -1.20 -7.53
CA ARG A 88 8.98 -1.92 -7.26
C ARG A 88 9.59 -1.51 -5.91
N VAL A 89 9.55 -0.23 -5.54
CA VAL A 89 10.01 0.22 -4.21
C VAL A 89 9.16 -0.41 -3.10
N MET A 90 7.84 -0.37 -3.23
CA MET A 90 6.92 -0.94 -2.24
C MET A 90 7.04 -2.48 -2.13
N THR A 91 7.44 -3.16 -3.20
CA THR A 91 7.69 -4.61 -3.23
C THR A 91 9.12 -4.99 -2.82
N GLY A 92 10.04 -4.02 -2.73
CA GLY A 92 11.45 -4.24 -2.41
C GLY A 92 12.28 -4.81 -3.58
N THR A 93 11.79 -4.71 -4.82
CA THR A 93 12.41 -5.26 -6.03
C THR A 93 13.05 -4.20 -6.92
N VAL A 94 13.41 -3.05 -6.34
CA VAL A 94 14.21 -2.05 -7.04
C VAL A 94 15.63 -2.59 -7.20
N ASP A 95 15.94 -3.00 -8.42
CA ASP A 95 17.28 -3.45 -8.81
C ASP A 95 18.29 -2.31 -8.56
N ASN A 96 19.44 -2.66 -7.98
CA ASN A 96 20.51 -1.74 -7.53
C ASN A 96 21.26 -1.02 -8.68
N GLU A 97 20.70 -1.03 -9.89
CA GLU A 97 21.28 -0.44 -11.11
C GLU A 97 21.24 1.11 -11.10
N TYR A 98 20.68 1.73 -10.05
CA TYR A 98 20.38 3.17 -9.98
C TYR A 98 21.10 3.95 -8.86
N ALA A 99 21.95 3.31 -8.05
CA ALA A 99 22.71 4.01 -7.01
C ALA A 99 23.80 4.96 -7.58
N ASP A 100 24.16 4.80 -8.85
CA ASP A 100 25.27 5.51 -9.48
C ASP A 100 24.87 6.84 -10.15
N GLU A 101 23.58 7.05 -10.46
CA GLU A 101 23.10 8.31 -11.09
C GLU A 101 22.50 9.31 -10.10
N CYS A 102 22.27 8.90 -8.85
CA CYS A 102 21.78 9.75 -7.76
C CYS A 102 22.90 10.26 -6.84
N THR A 103 24.16 10.29 -7.28
CA THR A 103 25.23 10.95 -6.52
C THR A 103 25.03 12.46 -6.59
N PRO A 104 24.75 13.16 -5.47
CA PRO A 104 25.04 14.58 -5.41
C PRO A 104 26.56 14.70 -5.62
N SER A 105 26.98 15.67 -6.40
CA SER A 105 28.38 16.09 -6.50
C SER A 105 29.05 16.09 -5.12
N GLN A 106 30.25 15.49 -5.03
CA GLN A 106 30.95 15.06 -3.81
C GLN A 106 31.38 16.20 -2.85
N ASP A 107 30.81 17.41 -2.95
CA ASP A 107 31.24 18.60 -2.20
C ASP A 107 30.38 18.93 -0.97
N SER A 108 29.43 18.07 -0.58
CA SER A 108 28.54 18.33 0.56
C SER A 108 28.52 17.19 1.58
N PHE A 109 29.68 16.93 2.17
CA PHE A 109 29.80 16.22 3.44
C PHE A 109 29.24 17.09 4.58
N ALA A 110 27.93 16.98 4.86
CA ALA A 110 27.40 17.24 6.20
C ALA A 110 25.98 16.66 6.37
N SER A 111 25.91 15.65 7.25
CA SER A 111 24.74 15.25 8.05
C SER A 111 23.51 14.68 7.33
N GLY A 112 23.40 13.35 7.35
CA GLY A 112 22.13 12.65 7.16
C GLY A 112 22.31 11.31 6.48
N SER A 113 22.51 10.26 7.28
CA SER A 113 22.70 8.89 6.82
C SER A 113 21.49 8.35 6.04
N TYR A 114 21.51 8.44 4.71
CA TYR A 114 20.58 7.73 3.82
C TYR A 114 21.03 6.30 3.48
N LEU A 115 22.07 5.79 4.15
CA LEU A 115 22.52 4.41 4.03
C LEU A 115 22.06 3.58 5.23
N LEU A 116 20.75 3.33 5.32
CA LEU A 116 20.26 2.22 6.13
C LEU A 116 19.78 1.09 5.22
N ARG A 117 20.75 0.23 4.89
CA ARG A 117 20.63 -1.23 4.80
C ARG A 117 19.68 -1.79 3.74
N PHE A 118 20.14 -1.83 2.49
CA PHE A 118 19.94 -3.02 1.66
C PHE A 118 21.12 -3.97 1.86
N SER A 119 21.17 -4.60 3.04
CA SER A 119 22.08 -5.73 3.25
C SER A 119 21.48 -6.95 2.56
N SER A 120 21.93 -7.17 1.32
CA SER A 120 21.91 -8.47 0.67
C SER A 120 22.72 -9.44 1.52
N ALA A 121 22.06 -10.14 2.43
CA ALA A 121 22.55 -11.36 3.03
C ALA A 121 21.35 -12.14 3.60
N LEU A 122 20.79 -13.04 2.80
CA LEU A 122 20.71 -14.48 3.10
C LEU A 122 19.79 -15.20 2.09
N ARG A 123 20.44 -15.71 1.03
CA ARG A 123 20.26 -17.00 0.33
C ARG A 123 18.91 -17.38 -0.34
N PRO A 124 18.99 -18.15 -1.45
CA PRO A 124 17.85 -18.80 -2.08
C PRO A 124 17.39 -19.97 -1.19
N LEU A 125 16.16 -20.43 -1.36
CA LEU A 125 15.78 -21.85 -1.34
C LEU A 125 14.27 -21.98 -1.57
N THR A 126 13.91 -22.44 -2.76
CA THR A 126 12.70 -23.23 -3.01
C THR A 126 13.18 -24.50 -3.74
N PRO A 127 12.49 -25.65 -3.74
CA PRO A 127 11.32 -26.08 -2.96
C PRO A 127 11.54 -27.45 -2.26
N ALA A 128 10.63 -27.81 -1.33
CA ALA A 128 10.13 -29.18 -1.06
C ALA A 128 9.85 -29.40 0.45
N GLY A 129 8.70 -30.01 0.75
CA GLY A 129 8.51 -30.74 2.00
C GLY A 129 7.78 -29.99 3.12
N ARG A 130 6.46 -30.15 3.13
CA ARG A 130 5.69 -30.77 4.23
C ARG A 130 6.02 -30.34 5.69
N PHE A 131 4.94 -29.95 6.38
CA PHE A 131 4.68 -29.95 7.84
C PHE A 131 4.68 -28.60 8.57
N GLY A 132 3.51 -28.29 9.16
CA GLY A 132 3.39 -27.57 10.42
C GLY A 132 2.99 -26.10 10.33
N HIS A 133 1.69 -25.82 10.37
CA HIS A 133 1.17 -24.51 10.77
C HIS A 133 1.48 -24.25 12.25
N PRO A 134 2.13 -23.14 12.65
CA PRO A 134 2.00 -22.63 13.99
C PRO A 134 0.79 -21.69 14.05
N LEU A 135 -0.23 -22.12 14.78
CA LEU A 135 -1.36 -21.28 15.21
C LEU A 135 -0.81 -20.11 16.04
N TYR A 136 -0.84 -18.90 15.50
CA TYR A 136 -0.58 -17.69 16.29
C TYR A 136 -1.82 -17.37 17.12
N HIS A 137 -1.79 -17.82 18.37
CA HIS A 137 -2.73 -17.47 19.42
C HIS A 137 -2.40 -16.05 19.90
N TYR A 138 -3.25 -15.06 19.59
CA TYR A 138 -3.16 -13.75 20.22
C TYR A 138 -3.85 -13.78 21.59
N PRO A 139 -3.24 -13.28 22.68
CA PRO A 139 -3.93 -13.10 23.94
C PRO A 139 -4.85 -11.88 23.87
N ILE A 140 -6.13 -12.10 24.08
CA ILE A 140 -7.15 -11.06 24.23
C ILE A 140 -7.07 -10.59 25.68
N THR A 141 -6.50 -9.41 25.94
CA THR A 141 -6.64 -8.77 27.26
C THR A 141 -8.01 -8.11 27.35
N ARG A 142 -8.93 -8.77 28.07
CA ARG A 142 -10.20 -8.22 28.53
C ARG A 142 -9.90 -7.22 29.65
N THR A 143 -10.02 -5.93 29.37
CA THR A 143 -10.08 -4.91 30.42
C THR A 143 -11.55 -4.60 30.69
N THR A 144 -12.02 -5.08 31.84
CA THR A 144 -13.27 -4.69 32.48
C THR A 144 -12.97 -3.54 33.43
N ALA A 145 -13.73 -2.45 33.30
CA ALA A 145 -14.10 -1.52 34.36
C ALA A 145 -15.40 -0.84 33.93
#